data_AF-A0A537TP85-F1
#
_entry.id   AF-A0A537TP85-F1
#
_cell.length_a   1.000
_cell.length_b   1.000
_cell.length_c   1.000
_cell.angle_alpha   90.00
_cell.angle_beta   90.00
_cell.angle_gamma   90.00
#
_symmetry.space_group_name_H-M   'P 1'
#
loop_
_entity.id
_entity.type
_entity.pdbx_description
1 polymer ?
#
loop_
_entity_poly.entity_id
_entity_poly.type
_entity_poly.pdbx_seq_one_letter_code
_entity_poly.pdbx_strand_id
1 'polypeptide(L)'
;MMRDRSDEDTLPITQDLLAAMLGVQRPTITNAARELERKGLIKRGRKEITILNRRGLIKASCECYQLLRTRFAFHLPKTYA
;
A
#
# COMPACT_ATOMS: atom_id res chain seq x y z
N MET A 1 3.57 -3.10 -1.12
CA MET A 1 3.82 -4.53 -0.85
C MET A 1 2.63 -5.41 -1.19
N MET A 2 1.42 -5.17 -0.66
CA MET A 2 0.25 -6.00 -1.06
C MET A 2 -0.03 -5.98 -2.55
N ARG A 3 0.06 -4.79 -3.18
CA ARG A 3 -0.02 -4.71 -4.64
C ARG A 3 1.15 -5.36 -5.35
N ASP A 4 2.33 -5.40 -4.75
CA ASP A 4 3.47 -6.01 -5.42
C ASP A 4 3.35 -7.54 -5.48
N ARG A 5 2.33 -8.13 -4.82
CA ARG A 5 2.01 -9.56 -4.82
C ARG A 5 0.68 -9.87 -5.52
N SER A 6 0.02 -8.87 -6.10
CA SER A 6 -1.28 -8.98 -6.77
C SER A 6 -1.24 -8.21 -8.09
N ASP A 7 -1.72 -8.80 -9.17
CA ASP A 7 -1.79 -8.12 -10.47
C ASP A 7 -2.91 -7.08 -10.55
N GLU A 8 -3.72 -6.90 -9.51
CA GLU A 8 -4.88 -5.98 -9.51
C GLU A 8 -4.65 -4.68 -8.74
N ASP A 9 -5.04 -3.54 -9.34
CA ASP A 9 -4.96 -2.20 -8.71
C ASP A 9 -5.88 -2.02 -7.51
N THR A 10 -6.88 -2.87 -7.37
CA THR A 10 -7.81 -2.85 -6.25
C THR A 10 -7.39 -3.87 -5.21
N LEU A 11 -7.11 -3.39 -4.01
CA LEU A 11 -6.78 -4.22 -2.86
C LEU A 11 -8.04 -4.38 -1.99
N PRO A 12 -8.57 -5.60 -1.81
CA PRO A 12 -9.71 -5.85 -0.93
C PRO A 12 -9.26 -5.81 0.54
N ILE A 13 -8.97 -4.61 1.03
CA ILE A 13 -8.49 -4.38 2.39
C ILE A 13 -9.25 -3.24 3.08
N THR A 14 -9.56 -3.45 4.37
CA THR A 14 -10.15 -2.43 5.23
C THR A 14 -9.06 -1.65 5.97
N GLN A 15 -9.38 -0.41 6.37
CA GLN A 15 -8.49 0.37 7.25
C GLN A 15 -8.28 -0.30 8.61
N ASP A 16 -9.29 -1.01 9.11
CA ASP A 16 -9.20 -1.77 10.36
C ASP A 16 -8.21 -2.92 10.25
N LEU A 17 -8.19 -3.62 9.11
CA LEU A 17 -7.21 -4.67 8.85
C LEU A 17 -5.79 -4.09 8.72
N LEU A 18 -5.63 -2.95 8.03
CA LEU A 18 -4.35 -2.24 7.96
C LEU A 18 -3.84 -1.80 9.33
N ALA A 19 -4.73 -1.27 10.17
CA ALA A 19 -4.41 -0.86 11.53
C ALA A 19 -3.92 -2.04 12.37
N ALA A 20 -4.63 -3.17 12.31
CA ALA A 20 -4.25 -4.40 12.99
C ALA A 20 -2.89 -4.95 12.50
N MET A 21 -2.65 -4.98 11.18
CA MET A 21 -1.39 -5.46 10.61
C MET A 21 -0.18 -4.61 11.00
N LEU A 22 -0.37 -3.29 11.08
CA LEU A 22 0.71 -2.33 11.37
C LEU A 22 0.85 -2.03 12.87
N GLY A 23 -0.03 -2.60 13.72
CA GLY A 23 -0.02 -2.35 15.16
C GLY A 23 -0.32 -0.89 15.53
N VAL A 24 -1.03 -0.15 14.67
CA VAL A 24 -1.34 1.27 14.85
C VAL A 24 -2.85 1.49 15.03
N GLN A 25 -3.22 2.64 15.59
CA GLN A 25 -4.63 3.00 15.70
C GLN A 25 -5.25 3.39 14.35
N ARG A 26 -6.54 3.09 14.19
CA ARG A 26 -7.35 3.41 13.00
C ARG A 26 -7.29 4.89 12.56
N PRO A 27 -7.27 5.90 13.46
CA PRO A 27 -7.17 7.30 13.05
C PRO A 27 -5.87 7.60 12.31
N THR A 28 -4.75 6.97 12.70
CA THR A 28 -3.45 7.11 12.02
C THR A 28 -3.54 6.62 10.58
N ILE A 29 -4.14 5.44 10.37
CA ILE A 29 -4.38 4.91 9.01
C ILE A 29 -5.32 5.82 8.23
N THR A 30 -6.36 6.34 8.87
CA THR A 30 -7.33 7.23 8.23
C THR A 30 -6.67 8.52 7.73
N ASN A 31 -5.82 9.13 8.56
CA ASN A 31 -5.12 10.36 8.21
C ASN A 31 -4.11 10.14 7.07
N ALA A 32 -3.31 9.07 7.15
CA ALA A 32 -2.38 8.71 6.09
C ALA A 32 -3.13 8.43 4.76
N ALA A 33 -4.22 7.67 4.82
CA ALA A 33 -5.02 7.37 3.63
C ALA A 33 -5.66 8.63 3.02
N ARG A 34 -6.19 9.55 3.85
CA ARG A 34 -6.74 10.82 3.38
C ARG A 34 -5.68 11.68 2.68
N GLU A 35 -4.45 11.69 3.18
CA GLU A 35 -3.39 12.45 2.53
C GLU A 35 -3.00 11.86 1.17
N LEU A 36 -2.95 10.54 1.05
CA LEU A 36 -2.69 9.85 -0.21
C LEU A 36 -3.85 10.04 -1.21
N GLU A 37 -5.10 10.03 -0.75
CA GLU A 37 -6.27 10.37 -1.59
C GLU A 37 -6.22 11.81 -2.09
N ARG A 38 -5.89 12.78 -1.21
CA ARG A 38 -5.75 14.19 -1.59
C ARG A 38 -4.66 14.39 -2.65
N LYS A 39 -3.60 13.58 -2.60
CA LYS A 39 -2.52 13.57 -3.61
C LYS A 39 -2.91 12.80 -4.89
N GLY A 40 -4.14 12.28 -4.99
CA GLY A 40 -4.62 11.51 -6.15
C GLY A 40 -3.92 10.17 -6.32
N LEU A 41 -3.31 9.63 -5.27
CA LEU A 41 -2.50 8.42 -5.34
C LEU A 41 -3.32 7.13 -5.16
N ILE A 42 -4.38 7.22 -4.35
CA ILE A 42 -5.32 6.13 -4.08
C ILE A 42 -6.76 6.65 -4.11
N LYS A 43 -7.70 5.72 -4.23
CA LYS A 43 -9.14 5.93 -4.01
C LYS A 43 -9.63 4.88 -3.02
N ARG A 44 -10.36 5.29 -1.99
CA ARG A 44 -11.04 4.36 -1.10
C ARG A 44 -12.41 4.00 -1.63
N GLY A 45 -12.68 2.70 -1.70
CA GLY A 45 -14.00 2.12 -1.89
C GLY A 45 -14.53 1.52 -0.59
N ARG A 46 -15.67 0.82 -0.68
CA ARG A 46 -16.21 0.09 0.46
C ARG A 46 -15.42 -1.20 0.64
N LYS A 47 -14.66 -1.29 1.75
CA LYS A 47 -13.78 -2.44 2.09
C LYS A 47 -12.64 -2.69 1.08
N GLU A 48 -12.30 -1.69 0.28
CA GLU A 48 -11.25 -1.79 -0.73
C GLU A 48 -10.49 -0.48 -0.87
N ILE A 49 -9.25 -0.57 -1.37
CA ILE A 49 -8.41 0.56 -1.74
C ILE A 49 -7.92 0.33 -3.15
N THR A 50 -8.24 1.25 -4.05
CA THR A 50 -7.75 1.25 -5.43
C THR A 50 -6.54 2.16 -5.54
N ILE A 51 -5.47 1.64 -6.15
CA ILE A 51 -4.26 2.41 -6.46
C ILE A 51 -4.50 3.15 -7.78
N LEU A 52 -4.43 4.47 -7.76
CA LEU A 52 -4.58 5.29 -8.97
C LEU A 52 -3.22 5.61 -9.60
N ASN A 53 -2.20 5.82 -8.77
CA ASN A 53 -0.86 6.15 -9.22
C ASN A 53 0.21 5.41 -8.42
N ARG A 54 0.60 4.24 -8.91
CA ARG A 54 1.65 3.41 -8.29
C ARG A 54 2.99 4.13 -8.21
N ARG A 55 3.42 4.83 -9.26
CA ARG A 55 4.70 5.57 -9.26
C ARG A 55 4.71 6.68 -8.21
N GLY A 56 3.59 7.39 -8.06
CA GLY A 56 3.41 8.41 -7.04
C GLY A 56 3.42 7.84 -5.62
N LEU A 57 2.81 6.67 -5.39
CA LEU A 57 2.89 5.96 -4.11
C LEU A 57 4.32 5.57 -3.74
N ILE A 58 5.10 5.08 -4.71
CA ILE A 58 6.51 4.73 -4.48
C ILE A 58 7.31 5.97 -4.10
N LYS A 59 7.10 7.10 -4.77
CA LYS A 59 7.75 8.38 -4.42
C LYS A 59 7.31 8.93 -3.07
N ALA A 60 6.07 8.68 -2.65
CA ALA A 60 5.55 9.10 -1.36
C ALA A 60 5.94 8.16 -0.21
N SER A 61 6.48 6.99 -0.52
CA SER A 61 6.96 6.01 0.46
C SER A 61 8.37 6.37 0.92
N CYS A 62 8.74 5.98 2.14
CA CYS A 62 10.14 6.02 2.56
C CYS A 62 11.00 5.03 1.76
N GLU A 63 12.31 5.22 1.83
CA GLU A 63 13.37 4.30 1.36
C GLU A 63 13.17 2.87 1.87
N CYS A 64 12.49 2.74 3.02
CA CYS A 64 11.99 1.49 3.58
C CYS A 64 11.30 0.59 2.53
N TYR A 65 10.54 1.18 1.61
CA TYR A 65 9.82 0.45 0.57
C TYR A 65 10.77 -0.20 -0.43
N GLN A 66 11.77 0.55 -0.91
CA GLN A 66 12.77 0.02 -1.85
C GLN A 66 13.68 -1.03 -1.20
N LEU A 67 14.08 -0.82 0.05
CA LEU A 67 14.91 -1.77 0.78
C LEU A 67 14.18 -3.11 0.98
N LEU A 68 12.91 -3.06 1.40
CA LEU A 68 12.09 -4.27 1.53
C LEU A 68 11.82 -4.90 0.16
N ARG A 69 11.44 -4.12 -0.86
CA ARG A 69 11.20 -4.65 -2.22
C ARG A 69 12.42 -5.40 -2.76
N THR A 70 13.62 -4.84 -2.59
CA THR A 70 14.87 -5.46 -3.06
C THR A 70 15.13 -6.78 -2.32
N ARG A 71 14.96 -6.77 -0.99
CA ARG A 71 15.10 -7.98 -0.17
C ARG A 71 14.09 -9.06 -0.55
N PHE A 72 12.82 -8.70 -0.74
CA PHE A 72 11.79 -9.65 -1.15
C PHE A 72 11.99 -10.15 -2.57
N ALA A 73 12.41 -9.31 -3.52
CA ALA A 73 12.73 -9.75 -4.87
C ALA A 73 13.88 -10.78 -4.90
N PHE A 74 14.87 -10.61 -4.02
CA PHE A 74 15.97 -11.56 -3.87
C PHE A 74 15.51 -12.92 -3.32
N HIS A 75 14.68 -12.94 -2.26
CA HIS A 75 14.26 -14.18 -1.60
C HIS A 75 13.00 -14.83 -2.19
N LEU A 76 12.14 -14.06 -2.87
CA LEU A 76 10.85 -14.51 -3.41
C LEU A 76 10.66 -14.06 -4.87
N PRO A 77 11.55 -14.48 -5.79
CA PRO A 77 11.61 -13.97 -7.16
C PRO A 77 10.32 -14.20 -7.97
N LYS A 78 9.57 -15.28 -7.69
CA LYS A 78 8.29 -15.58 -8.38
C LYS A 78 7.14 -14.63 -8.04
N THR A 79 7.31 -13.76 -7.03
CA THR A 79 6.25 -12.86 -6.54
C THR A 79 6.46 -11.41 -6.95
N TYR A 80 7.63 -11.04 -7.47
CA TYR A 80 8.04 -9.65 -7.74
C TYR A 80 8.60 -9.45 -9.16
N ALA A 81 8.27 -10.36 -10.09
CA ALA A 81 8.73 -10.35 -11.48
C ALA A 81 8.13 -9.19 -12.28
#